data_AF-A0A9D8BNI1-F1
#
_entry.id   AF-A0A9D8BNI1-F1
#
_cell.length_a   1.000
_cell.length_b   1.000
_cell.length_c   1.000
_cell.angle_alpha   90.00
_cell.angle_beta   90.00
_cell.angle_gamma   90.00
#
_symmetry.space_group_name_H-M   'P 1'
#
loop_
_entity.id
_entity.type
_entity.pdbx_description
1 polymer ?
#
loop_
_entity_poly.entity_id
_entity_poly.type
_entity_poly.pdbx_seq_one_letter_code
_entity_poly.pdbx_strand_id
1 'polypeptide(L)'
;MTNNGSRFETGERLIIGDQMRKARQMLAIAPSETAQHLGVSEAGLLAWEQERAAPTLTQLEALGGLYGRSLDYFLRHTPPAPDHIEFRSTSRLSFGSLSAQARLALARFDELCRAAFELEQLLGKHRPPPRPTPSELPAPQLARERRAALGLPDGPIRDLLDRLVGVGIRVFQLPVPGDAFSGFSYWHSDYGP
;
A
#
# COMPACT_ATOMS: atom_id res chain seq x y z
N MET A 1 15.18 -48.39 -5.77
CA MET A 1 15.64 -47.24 -6.57
C MET A 1 14.41 -46.63 -7.23
N THR A 2 13.80 -45.63 -6.59
CA THR A 2 12.68 -44.87 -7.16
C THR A 2 13.15 -43.44 -7.34
N ASN A 3 13.37 -43.11 -8.61
CA ASN A 3 13.79 -41.82 -9.12
C ASN A 3 12.66 -40.80 -8.88
N ASN A 4 12.74 -40.03 -7.80
CA ASN A 4 11.86 -38.90 -7.56
C ASN A 4 12.49 -37.64 -8.16
N GLY A 5 12.59 -37.61 -9.49
CA GLY A 5 12.87 -36.39 -10.23
C GLY A 5 11.66 -35.48 -10.12
N SER A 6 11.69 -34.51 -9.21
CA SER A 6 10.65 -33.48 -9.15
C SER A 6 10.72 -32.67 -10.43
N ARG A 7 9.75 -32.93 -11.30
CA ARG A 7 9.52 -32.22 -12.55
C ARG A 7 9.10 -30.80 -12.18
N PHE A 8 10.04 -29.86 -12.14
CA PHE A 8 9.68 -28.45 -12.26
C PHE A 8 9.22 -28.26 -13.71
N GLU A 9 7.91 -28.23 -13.93
CA GLU A 9 7.36 -27.89 -15.23
C GLU A 9 7.69 -26.43 -15.55
N THR A 10 8.39 -26.21 -16.67
CA THR A 10 8.86 -24.92 -17.20
C THR A 10 7.73 -24.01 -17.70
N GLY A 11 6.58 -23.96 -17.02
CA GLY A 11 5.35 -23.38 -17.57
C GLY A 11 4.63 -22.33 -16.71
N GLU A 12 4.81 -22.32 -15.39
CA GLU A 12 4.10 -21.35 -14.55
C GLU A 12 4.81 -19.99 -14.61
N ARG A 13 4.17 -19.04 -15.29
CA ARG A 13 4.57 -17.63 -15.18
C ARG A 13 4.25 -17.18 -13.76
N LEU A 14 5.28 -17.15 -12.92
CA LEU A 14 5.21 -16.63 -11.56
C LEU A 14 4.87 -15.13 -11.51
N ILE A 15 5.13 -14.39 -12.61
CA ILE A 15 4.98 -12.94 -12.67
C ILE A 15 3.59 -12.56 -13.19
N ILE A 16 2.88 -11.76 -12.42
CA ILE A 16 1.52 -11.29 -12.69
C ILE A 16 1.60 -9.90 -13.34
N GLY A 17 1.31 -9.83 -14.64
CA GLY A 17 1.38 -8.60 -15.42
C GLY A 17 0.38 -7.55 -14.96
N ASP A 18 -0.79 -7.98 -14.48
CA ASP A 18 -1.81 -7.08 -13.93
C ASP A 18 -1.31 -6.33 -12.69
N GLN A 19 -0.44 -6.94 -11.87
CA GLN A 19 0.17 -6.28 -10.72
C GLN A 19 1.11 -5.16 -11.16
N MET A 20 1.91 -5.37 -12.21
CA MET A 20 2.74 -4.29 -12.78
C MET A 20 1.90 -3.11 -13.23
N ARG A 21 0.79 -3.40 -13.94
CA ARG A 21 -0.13 -2.38 -14.43
C ARG A 21 -0.74 -1.59 -13.27
N LYS A 22 -1.26 -2.28 -12.25
CA LYS A 22 -1.84 -1.67 -11.05
C LYS A 22 -0.84 -0.76 -10.34
N ALA A 23 0.39 -1.24 -10.12
CA ALA A 23 1.44 -0.45 -9.49
C ALA A 23 1.79 0.81 -10.29
N ARG A 24 1.87 0.70 -11.62
CA ARG A 24 2.11 1.83 -12.51
C ARG A 24 0.96 2.85 -12.48
N GLN A 25 -0.28 2.36 -12.58
CA GLN A 25 -1.48 3.21 -12.60
C GLN A 25 -1.68 3.94 -11.28
N MET A 26 -1.36 3.30 -10.15
CA MET A 26 -1.32 3.96 -8.84
C MET A 26 -0.41 5.20 -8.87
N LEU A 27 0.74 5.14 -9.56
CA LEU A 27 1.62 6.31 -9.66
C LEU A 27 1.24 7.27 -10.79
N ALA A 28 0.16 7.00 -11.54
CA ALA A 28 -0.24 7.72 -12.74
C ALA A 28 0.91 7.87 -13.77
N ILE A 29 1.79 6.87 -13.84
CA ILE A 29 2.93 6.85 -14.78
C ILE A 29 2.46 6.27 -16.12
N ALA A 30 2.86 6.91 -17.22
CA ALA A 30 2.57 6.41 -18.57
C ALA A 30 3.42 5.16 -18.89
N PRO A 31 2.93 4.20 -19.71
CA PRO A 31 3.74 3.07 -20.13
C PRO A 31 5.06 3.50 -20.81
N SER A 32 5.00 4.52 -21.66
CA SER A 32 6.17 5.09 -22.34
C SER A 32 7.24 5.60 -21.37
N GLU A 33 6.85 6.27 -20.28
CA GLU A 33 7.75 6.81 -19.27
C GLU A 33 8.47 5.69 -18.50
N THR A 34 7.73 4.64 -18.11
CA THR A 34 8.32 3.46 -17.49
C THR A 34 9.29 2.76 -18.44
N ALA A 35 8.89 2.58 -19.69
CA ALA A 35 9.71 1.92 -20.70
C ALA A 35 11.03 2.68 -20.94
N GLN A 36 10.95 4.01 -21.01
CA GLN A 36 12.12 4.88 -21.09
C GLN A 36 13.03 4.73 -19.87
N HIS A 37 12.47 4.71 -18.65
CA HIS A 37 13.24 4.53 -17.42
C HIS A 37 13.98 3.18 -17.40
N LEU A 38 13.38 2.14 -17.96
CA LEU A 38 13.94 0.78 -18.00
C LEU A 38 14.82 0.51 -19.22
N GLY A 39 14.91 1.44 -20.18
CA GLY A 39 15.62 1.23 -21.44
C GLY A 39 15.00 0.14 -22.32
N VAL A 40 13.68 -0.03 -22.27
CA VAL A 40 12.92 -1.00 -23.08
C VAL A 40 11.90 -0.30 -23.98
N SER A 41 11.28 -1.04 -24.89
CA SER A 41 10.19 -0.49 -25.71
C SER A 41 8.87 -0.44 -24.92
N GLU A 42 8.04 0.57 -25.20
CA GLU A 42 6.69 0.66 -24.63
C GLU A 42 5.85 -0.59 -24.95
N ALA A 43 5.95 -1.11 -26.17
CA ALA A 43 5.31 -2.35 -26.58
C ALA A 43 5.79 -3.57 -25.75
N GLY A 44 7.08 -3.58 -25.37
CA GLY A 44 7.67 -4.60 -24.50
C GLY A 44 7.09 -4.54 -23.08
N LEU A 45 7.02 -3.35 -22.49
CA LEU A 45 6.37 -3.15 -21.19
C LEU A 45 4.89 -3.57 -21.21
N LEU A 46 4.14 -3.14 -22.23
CA LEU A 46 2.73 -3.53 -22.37
C LEU A 46 2.57 -5.04 -22.58
N ALA A 47 3.53 -5.70 -23.24
CA ALA A 47 3.55 -7.15 -23.36
C ALA A 47 3.80 -7.82 -22.00
N TRP A 48 4.59 -7.23 -21.10
CA TRP A 48 4.72 -7.72 -19.73
C TRP A 48 3.42 -7.56 -18.94
N GLU A 49 2.78 -6.38 -18.99
CA GLU A 49 1.51 -6.13 -18.29
C GLU A 49 0.36 -7.03 -18.78
N GLN A 50 0.41 -7.45 -20.03
CA GLN A 50 -0.57 -8.36 -20.64
C GLN A 50 -0.16 -9.83 -20.56
N GLU A 51 0.93 -10.13 -19.85
CA GLU A 51 1.47 -11.48 -19.69
C GLU A 51 1.69 -12.17 -21.05
N ARG A 52 2.09 -11.41 -22.06
CA ARG A 52 2.54 -11.93 -23.38
C ARG A 52 4.05 -12.15 -23.41
N ALA A 53 4.80 -11.44 -22.57
CA ALA A 53 6.21 -11.64 -22.30
C ALA A 53 6.48 -11.49 -20.79
N ALA A 54 7.72 -11.72 -20.35
CA ALA A 54 8.13 -11.53 -18.97
C ALA A 54 9.38 -10.65 -18.89
N PRO A 55 9.52 -9.79 -17.86
CA PRO A 55 10.76 -9.09 -17.60
C PRO A 55 11.82 -10.06 -17.04
N THR A 56 13.08 -9.64 -17.13
CA THR A 56 14.17 -10.26 -16.36
C THR A 56 14.05 -9.90 -14.87
N LEU A 57 14.75 -10.62 -14.00
CA LEU A 57 14.79 -10.29 -12.57
C LEU A 57 15.28 -8.85 -12.33
N THR A 58 16.34 -8.43 -13.01
CA THR A 58 16.86 -7.05 -12.90
C THR A 58 15.84 -6.00 -13.35
N GLN A 59 15.05 -6.29 -14.40
CA GLN A 59 13.96 -5.40 -14.83
C GLN A 59 12.83 -5.38 -13.80
N LEU A 60 12.52 -6.51 -13.19
CA LEU A 60 11.52 -6.62 -12.12
C LEU A 60 11.95 -5.85 -10.87
N GLU A 61 13.22 -5.93 -10.48
CA GLU A 61 13.82 -5.13 -9.40
C GLU A 61 13.72 -3.63 -9.70
N ALA A 62 14.01 -3.22 -10.94
CA ALA A 62 13.88 -1.83 -11.37
C ALA A 62 12.41 -1.34 -11.30
N LEU A 63 11.44 -2.17 -11.70
CA LEU A 63 10.01 -1.86 -11.52
C LEU A 63 9.65 -1.72 -10.04
N GLY A 64 10.16 -2.60 -9.17
CA GLY A 64 9.95 -2.50 -7.73
C GLY A 64 10.43 -1.17 -7.16
N GLY A 65 11.66 -0.77 -7.52
CA GLY A 65 12.22 0.52 -7.13
C GLY A 65 11.42 1.71 -7.64
N LEU A 66 11.04 1.71 -8.92
CA LEU A 66 10.27 2.77 -9.55
C LEU A 66 8.86 2.89 -8.96
N TYR A 67 8.21 1.76 -8.69
CA TYR A 67 6.82 1.73 -8.21
C TYR A 67 6.68 1.75 -6.70
N GLY A 68 7.78 1.70 -5.96
CA GLY A 68 7.76 1.62 -4.49
C GLY A 68 7.19 0.30 -3.98
N ARG A 69 7.43 -0.80 -4.70
CA ARG A 69 6.93 -2.14 -4.41
C ARG A 69 8.06 -3.12 -4.14
N SER A 70 7.79 -4.12 -3.31
CA SER A 70 8.62 -5.32 -3.19
C SER A 70 8.56 -6.16 -4.47
N LEU A 71 9.50 -7.08 -4.67
CA LEU A 71 9.45 -8.00 -5.80
C LEU A 71 8.24 -8.94 -5.69
N ASP A 72 7.91 -9.40 -4.48
CA ASP A 72 6.80 -10.32 -4.26
C ASP A 72 5.45 -9.70 -4.63
N TYR A 73 5.32 -8.37 -4.64
CA TYR A 73 4.14 -7.67 -5.14
C TYR A 73 3.72 -8.16 -6.52
N PHE A 74 4.70 -8.41 -7.40
CA PHE A 74 4.46 -8.84 -8.77
C PHE A 74 4.25 -10.35 -8.90
N LEU A 75 4.42 -11.12 -7.83
CA LEU A 75 4.36 -12.58 -7.83
C LEU A 75 3.07 -13.13 -7.20
N ARG A 76 2.22 -12.26 -6.64
CA ARG A 76 0.97 -12.65 -6.00
C ARG A 76 -0.12 -11.62 -6.26
N HIS A 77 -1.37 -12.07 -6.24
CA HIS A 77 -2.50 -11.16 -6.23
C HIS A 77 -2.56 -10.47 -4.89
N THR A 78 -2.87 -9.18 -4.94
CA THR A 78 -2.86 -8.34 -3.76
C THR A 78 -4.25 -7.74 -3.61
N PRO A 79 -4.70 -7.53 -2.37
CA PRO A 79 -5.97 -6.86 -2.15
C PRO A 79 -6.04 -5.52 -2.89
N PRO A 80 -7.27 -5.06 -3.21
CA PRO A 80 -7.47 -3.86 -4.00
C PRO A 80 -6.86 -2.62 -3.33
N ALA A 81 -6.74 -1.54 -4.09
CA ALA A 81 -6.39 -0.26 -3.51
C ALA A 81 -7.49 0.19 -2.52
N PRO A 82 -7.16 1.00 -1.50
CA PRO A 82 -8.16 1.57 -0.61
C PRO A 82 -9.16 2.46 -1.36
N ASP A 83 -10.44 2.38 -0.97
CA ASP A 83 -11.54 3.08 -1.64
C ASP A 83 -11.48 4.61 -1.47
N HIS A 84 -10.96 5.08 -0.32
CA HIS A 84 -10.90 6.49 0.00
C HIS A 84 -9.66 6.84 0.83
N ILE A 85 -8.95 7.91 0.43
CA ILE A 85 -7.80 8.46 1.15
C ILE A 85 -8.17 9.85 1.65
N GLU A 86 -8.07 10.06 2.96
CA GLU A 86 -8.23 11.36 3.60
C GLU A 86 -6.86 12.00 3.83
N PHE A 87 -6.67 13.21 3.31
CA PHE A 87 -5.43 13.97 3.48
C PHE A 87 -5.56 15.02 4.58
N ARG A 88 -4.52 15.14 5.41
CA ARG A 88 -4.31 16.30 6.28
C ARG A 88 -3.51 17.33 5.51
N SER A 89 -4.22 18.29 4.92
CA SER A 89 -3.65 19.41 4.16
C SER A 89 -4.46 20.69 4.40
N THR A 90 -3.84 21.85 4.16
CA THR A 90 -4.49 23.15 4.19
C THR A 90 -5.37 23.40 2.96
N SER A 91 -5.14 22.65 1.88
CA SER A 91 -5.93 22.68 0.65
C SER A 91 -6.62 21.34 0.41
N ARG A 92 -7.72 21.36 -0.35
CA ARG A 92 -8.40 20.13 -0.77
C ARG A 92 -7.52 19.44 -1.83
N LEU A 93 -6.92 18.31 -1.46
CA LEU A 93 -6.15 17.48 -2.37
C LEU A 93 -7.01 16.35 -2.92
N SER A 94 -6.73 15.97 -4.17
CA SER A 94 -7.19 14.70 -4.74
C SER A 94 -5.97 13.88 -5.13
N PHE A 95 -6.15 12.57 -5.27
CA PHE A 95 -5.08 11.68 -5.70
C PHE A 95 -4.43 12.12 -7.03
N GLY A 96 -5.26 12.59 -7.97
CA GLY A 96 -4.81 13.07 -9.27
C GLY A 96 -3.98 14.37 -9.23
N SER A 97 -4.15 15.22 -8.19
CA SER A 97 -3.39 16.46 -8.06
C SER A 97 -2.03 16.29 -7.38
N LEU A 98 -1.70 15.08 -6.91
CA LEU A 98 -0.45 14.82 -6.20
C LEU A 98 0.76 14.89 -7.13
N SER A 99 1.93 15.19 -6.57
CA SER A 99 3.20 14.99 -7.29
C SER A 99 3.54 13.49 -7.40
N ALA A 100 4.45 13.13 -8.30
CA ALA A 100 4.93 11.75 -8.42
C ALA A 100 5.55 11.24 -7.10
N GLN A 101 6.29 12.11 -6.40
CA GLN A 101 6.89 11.79 -5.10
C GLN A 101 5.83 11.56 -4.01
N ALA A 102 4.75 12.35 -3.99
CA ALA A 102 3.65 12.14 -3.05
C ALA A 102 2.90 10.83 -3.34
N ARG A 103 2.66 10.49 -4.62
CA ARG A 103 2.08 9.18 -5.00
C ARG A 103 3.00 8.02 -4.62
N LEU A 104 4.32 8.18 -4.78
CA LEU A 104 5.29 7.17 -4.35
C LEU A 104 5.25 6.93 -2.84
N ALA A 105 5.08 7.99 -2.03
CA ALA A 105 4.90 7.86 -0.59
C ALA A 105 3.62 7.06 -0.25
N LEU A 106 2.51 7.29 -0.97
CA LEU A 106 1.28 6.51 -0.82
C LEU A 106 1.49 5.04 -1.19
N ALA A 107 2.17 4.75 -2.30
CA ALA A 107 2.47 3.38 -2.72
C ALA A 107 3.34 2.63 -1.69
N ARG A 108 4.34 3.31 -1.12
CA ARG A 108 5.19 2.75 -0.06
C ARG A 108 4.41 2.50 1.24
N PHE A 109 3.51 3.41 1.60
CA PHE A 109 2.63 3.21 2.74
C PHE A 109 1.74 1.98 2.57
N ASP A 110 1.12 1.84 1.40
CA ASP A 110 0.31 0.67 1.08
C ASP A 110 1.12 -0.63 1.14
N GLU A 111 2.37 -0.61 0.68
CA GLU A 111 3.30 -1.74 0.81
C GLU A 111 3.58 -2.09 2.28
N LEU A 112 3.79 -1.09 3.14
CA LEU A 112 4.00 -1.29 4.57
C LEU A 112 2.76 -1.86 5.26
N CYS A 113 1.57 -1.38 4.93
CA CYS A 113 0.31 -1.91 5.45
C CYS A 113 0.16 -3.40 5.11
N ARG A 114 0.49 -3.77 3.87
CA ARG A 114 0.47 -5.17 3.42
C ARG A 114 1.48 -6.04 4.14
N ALA A 115 2.73 -5.61 4.21
CA ALA A 115 3.79 -6.35 4.88
C ALA A 115 3.46 -6.56 6.38
N ALA A 116 2.92 -5.53 7.04
CA ALA A 116 2.49 -5.62 8.43
C ALA A 116 1.31 -6.59 8.61
N PHE A 117 0.31 -6.53 7.73
CA PHE A 117 -0.82 -7.46 7.74
C PHE A 117 -0.37 -8.91 7.56
N GLU A 118 0.51 -9.17 6.59
CA GLU A 118 1.06 -10.51 6.35
C GLU A 118 1.84 -11.02 7.58
N LEU A 119 2.69 -10.19 8.17
CA LEU A 119 3.42 -10.56 9.37
C LEU A 119 2.48 -10.90 10.52
N GLU A 120 1.41 -10.13 10.72
CA GLU A 120 0.40 -10.42 11.73
C GLU A 120 -0.33 -11.73 11.48
N GLN A 121 -0.67 -12.05 10.22
CA GLN A 121 -1.28 -13.34 9.86
C GLN A 121 -0.34 -14.50 10.16
N LEU A 122 0.93 -14.41 9.75
CA LEU A 122 1.94 -15.44 9.99
C LEU A 122 2.17 -15.69 11.48
N LEU A 123 2.10 -14.64 12.30
CA LEU A 123 2.28 -14.74 13.75
C LEU A 123 0.99 -15.12 14.50
N GLY A 124 -0.16 -15.21 13.82
CA GLY A 124 -1.46 -15.39 14.47
C GLY A 124 -1.84 -14.22 15.39
N LYS A 125 -1.30 -13.02 15.12
CA LYS A 125 -1.46 -11.80 15.93
C LYS A 125 -2.30 -10.74 15.26
N HIS A 126 -3.07 -11.12 14.24
CA HIS A 126 -3.97 -10.21 13.53
C HIS A 126 -4.95 -9.57 14.51
N ARG A 127 -4.87 -8.24 14.62
CA ARG A 127 -5.78 -7.45 15.42
C ARG A 127 -6.75 -6.74 14.49
N PRO A 128 -8.05 -7.09 14.49
CA PRO A 128 -9.01 -6.38 13.68
C PRO A 128 -9.06 -4.92 14.18
N PRO A 129 -8.97 -3.96 13.26
CA PRO A 129 -8.95 -2.57 13.66
C PRO A 129 -10.31 -2.12 14.21
N PRO A 130 -10.32 -1.07 15.06
CA PRO A 130 -11.56 -0.47 15.52
C PRO A 130 -12.29 0.16 14.34
N ARG A 131 -13.49 -0.35 14.00
CA ARG A 131 -14.36 0.27 13.00
C ARG A 131 -14.99 1.53 13.57
N PRO A 132 -14.94 2.68 12.86
CA PRO A 132 -15.74 3.83 13.23
C PRO A 132 -17.21 3.42 13.21
N THR A 133 -17.89 3.49 14.37
CA THR A 133 -19.34 3.35 14.38
C THR A 133 -19.98 4.71 14.10
N PRO A 134 -20.91 4.80 13.15
CA PRO A 134 -21.73 6.00 12.97
C PRO A 134 -22.37 6.38 14.30
N SER A 135 -22.40 7.68 14.58
CA SER A 135 -22.92 8.22 15.83
C SER A 135 -23.60 9.54 15.56
N GLU A 136 -24.78 9.74 16.14
CA GLU A 136 -25.52 11.00 16.10
C GLU A 136 -25.04 12.02 17.14
N LEU A 137 -24.16 11.59 18.05
CA LEU A 137 -23.59 12.48 19.06
C LEU A 137 -22.86 13.66 18.41
N PRO A 138 -23.01 14.88 18.98
CA PRO A 138 -22.20 16.02 18.60
C PRO A 138 -20.70 15.69 18.66
N ALA A 139 -19.93 16.20 17.69
CA ALA A 139 -18.50 15.89 17.54
C ALA A 139 -17.67 16.00 18.85
N PRO A 140 -17.87 17.01 19.73
CA PRO A 140 -17.15 17.07 21.00
C PRO A 140 -17.49 15.94 21.98
N GLN A 141 -18.76 15.51 22.02
CA GLN A 141 -19.20 14.42 22.89
C GLN A 141 -18.69 13.08 22.37
N LEU A 142 -18.82 12.85 21.05
CA LEU A 142 -18.26 11.67 20.40
C LEU A 142 -16.75 11.57 20.64
N ALA A 143 -16.00 12.68 20.54
CA ALA A 143 -14.56 12.69 20.82
C ALA A 143 -14.24 12.28 22.27
N ARG A 144 -15.01 12.75 23.27
CA ARG A 144 -14.83 12.36 24.67
C ARG A 144 -15.13 10.89 24.90
N GLU A 145 -16.20 10.37 24.31
CA GLU A 145 -16.55 8.94 24.42
C GLU A 145 -15.49 8.05 23.77
N ARG A 146 -15.00 8.42 22.57
CA ARG A 146 -13.91 7.68 21.90
C ARG A 146 -12.63 7.72 22.72
N ARG A 147 -12.29 8.86 23.32
CA ARG A 147 -11.14 8.95 24.25
C ARG A 147 -11.31 8.03 25.43
N ALA A 148 -12.47 8.04 26.08
CA ALA A 148 -12.75 7.17 27.23
C ALA A 148 -12.64 5.68 26.85
N ALA A 149 -13.22 5.27 25.71
CA ALA A 149 -13.13 3.91 25.20
C ALA A 149 -11.68 3.45 24.91
N LEU A 150 -10.82 4.39 24.51
CA LEU A 150 -9.40 4.15 24.24
C LEU A 150 -8.50 4.35 25.48
N GLY A 151 -9.07 4.66 26.66
CA GLY A 151 -8.31 4.95 27.88
C GLY A 151 -7.42 6.21 27.75
N LEU A 152 -7.82 7.17 26.92
CA LEU A 152 -7.10 8.41 26.66
C LEU A 152 -7.54 9.53 27.60
N PRO A 153 -6.61 10.40 28.06
CA PRO A 153 -6.93 11.52 28.94
C PRO A 153 -7.73 12.61 28.21
N ASP A 154 -8.46 13.44 28.97
CA ASP A 154 -9.12 14.65 28.47
C ASP A 154 -8.13 15.83 28.31
N GLY A 155 -7.00 15.55 27.64
CA GLY A 155 -5.87 16.46 27.45
C GLY A 155 -4.90 15.95 26.38
N PRO A 156 -3.68 16.50 26.28
CA PRO A 156 -2.69 16.05 25.31
C PRO A 156 -2.39 14.55 25.45
N ILE A 157 -2.39 13.83 24.32
CA ILE A 157 -2.11 12.40 24.29
C ILE A 157 -0.60 12.19 24.18
N ARG A 158 0.01 11.67 25.24
CA ARG A 158 1.41 11.21 25.23
C ARG A 158 1.50 9.84 24.56
N ASP A 159 2.62 9.61 23.89
CA ASP A 159 2.92 8.33 23.22
C ASP A 159 1.81 7.91 22.24
N LEU A 160 1.27 8.88 21.50
CA LEU A 160 0.11 8.71 20.64
C LEU A 160 0.28 7.54 19.65
N LEU A 161 1.46 7.40 19.06
CA LEU A 161 1.76 6.33 18.10
C LEU A 161 1.61 4.95 18.73
N ASP A 162 2.26 4.73 19.88
CA ASP A 162 2.21 3.45 20.59
C ASP A 162 0.78 3.10 21.03
N ARG A 163 0.01 4.11 21.44
CA ARG A 163 -1.40 3.91 21.82
C ARG A 163 -2.27 3.51 20.63
N LEU A 164 -2.10 4.17 19.48
CA LEU A 164 -2.83 3.84 18.26
C LEU A 164 -2.49 2.42 17.78
N VAL A 165 -1.20 2.07 17.75
CA VAL A 165 -0.74 0.71 17.43
C VAL A 165 -1.25 -0.32 18.43
N GLY A 166 -1.29 0.04 19.72
CA GLY A 166 -1.83 -0.81 20.79
C GLY A 166 -3.28 -1.24 20.56
N VAL A 167 -4.09 -0.36 19.97
CA VAL A 167 -5.51 -0.62 19.65
C VAL A 167 -5.73 -1.16 18.23
N GLY A 168 -4.66 -1.49 17.50
CA GLY A 168 -4.73 -2.12 16.18
C GLY A 168 -4.79 -1.15 15.00
N ILE A 169 -4.45 0.13 15.19
CA ILE A 169 -4.30 1.09 14.09
C ILE A 169 -2.84 1.08 13.63
N ARG A 170 -2.60 0.93 12.32
CA ARG A 170 -1.23 0.95 11.80
C ARG A 170 -0.78 2.39 11.61
N VAL A 171 0.44 2.68 12.06
CA VAL A 171 1.02 4.01 11.89
C VAL A 171 2.43 3.88 11.36
N PHE A 172 2.70 4.57 10.26
CA PHE A 172 4.00 4.62 9.62
C PHE A 172 4.42 6.08 9.44
N GLN A 173 5.73 6.34 9.56
CA GLN A 173 6.31 7.63 9.23
C GLN A 173 7.09 7.50 7.93
N LEU A 174 6.71 8.31 6.95
CA LEU A 174 7.31 8.32 5.63
C LEU A 174 7.71 9.74 5.25
N PRO A 175 8.85 9.92 4.57
CA PRO A 175 9.18 11.21 3.99
C PRO A 175 8.16 11.54 2.90
N VAL A 176 7.54 12.71 3.02
CA VAL A 176 6.60 13.26 2.04
C VAL A 176 7.08 14.64 1.60
N PRO A 177 6.88 15.02 0.32
CA PRO A 177 7.19 16.37 -0.14
C PRO A 177 6.48 17.42 0.71
N GLY A 178 7.19 18.48 1.10
CA GLY A 178 6.68 19.48 2.04
C GLY A 178 5.47 20.28 1.54
N ASP A 179 5.22 20.27 0.23
CA ASP A 179 4.09 20.91 -0.45
C ASP A 179 2.87 19.98 -0.64
N ALA A 180 2.99 18.70 -0.29
CA ALA A 180 1.91 17.73 -0.46
C ALA A 180 0.93 17.75 0.73
N PHE A 181 1.22 17.01 1.80
CA PHE A 181 0.35 16.85 2.97
C PHE A 181 1.18 16.55 4.21
N SER A 182 0.65 16.86 5.40
CA SER A 182 1.31 16.55 6.67
C SER A 182 0.93 15.18 7.24
N GLY A 183 -0.08 14.53 6.65
CA GLY A 183 -0.49 13.17 6.96
C GLY A 183 -1.65 12.72 6.08
N PHE A 184 -1.96 11.44 6.11
CA PHE A 184 -3.14 10.88 5.47
C PHE A 184 -3.58 9.61 6.20
N SER A 185 -4.79 9.17 5.94
CA SER A 185 -5.33 7.90 6.40
C SER A 185 -6.27 7.33 5.36
N TYR A 186 -6.36 6.01 5.27
CA TYR A 186 -7.40 5.35 4.51
C TYR A 186 -7.95 4.18 5.30
N TRP A 187 -9.12 3.68 4.90
CA TRP A 187 -9.63 2.41 5.40
C TRP A 187 -9.52 1.35 4.31
N HIS A 188 -9.01 0.17 4.66
CA HIS A 188 -9.05 -1.00 3.80
C HIS A 188 -9.79 -2.16 4.50
N SER A 189 -10.59 -2.94 3.77
CA SER A 189 -11.38 -4.05 4.32
C SER A 189 -10.52 -5.10 5.02
N ASP A 190 -9.38 -5.42 4.40
CA ASP A 190 -8.46 -6.47 4.85
C ASP A 190 -7.38 -5.91 5.77
N TYR A 191 -6.68 -4.84 5.36
CA TYR A 191 -5.59 -4.25 6.17
C TYR A 191 -6.09 -3.40 7.33
N GLY A 192 -7.29 -2.80 7.28
CA GLY A 192 -7.71 -1.81 8.26
C GLY A 192 -7.28 -0.36 7.99
N PRO A 193 -7.37 0.53 9.02
CA PRO A 193 -6.91 1.91 9.00
C PRO A 193 -5.40 2.07 9.24
#